data_AF-A0A2V8SVB9-F1
#
_entry.id   AF-A0A2V8SVB9-F1
#
_cell.length_a   1.000
_cell.length_b   1.000
_cell.length_c   1.000
_cell.angle_alpha   90.00
_cell.angle_beta   90.00
_cell.angle_gamma   90.00
#
_symmetry.space_group_name_H-M   'P 1'
#
loop_
_entity.id
_entity.type
_entity.pdbx_description
1 polymer ?
#
loop_
_entity_poly.entity_id
_entity_poly.type
_entity_poly.pdbx_seq_one_letter_code
_entity_poly.pdbx_strand_id
1 'polypeptide(L)'
;MKPNYLKLIFAILFSIYFLWIARDPMLGSFLDLVDLPIHETGHLIFHPFGEFLGIAGGSLFQVILPAVFVGYFVWREQYYSAAIVLFWVGQSILNVWVYAADAVVMQLVLTSGFTGSEGSFHDWNYLLTTTGLLGST
;
A
#
# COMPACT_ATOMS: atom_id res chain seq x y z
N MET A 1 -4.13 17.81 -31.05
CA MET A 1 -2.85 17.80 -30.31
C MET A 1 -1.98 16.67 -30.85
N LYS A 2 -0.68 16.89 -31.09
CA LYS A 2 0.24 15.80 -31.48
C LYS A 2 0.58 14.96 -30.23
N PRO A 3 0.51 13.63 -30.27
CA PRO A 3 0.85 12.80 -29.12
C PRO A 3 2.33 12.93 -28.78
N ASN A 4 2.63 13.05 -27.49
CA ASN A 4 4.01 12.98 -27.00
C ASN A 4 4.40 11.49 -26.90
N TYR A 5 5.14 11.01 -27.89
CA TYR A 5 5.51 9.59 -27.99
C TYR A 5 6.35 9.11 -26.81
N LEU A 6 7.19 9.96 -26.21
CA LEU A 6 7.97 9.57 -25.03
C LEU A 6 7.06 9.30 -23.83
N LYS A 7 6.07 10.17 -23.59
CA LYS A 7 5.04 9.94 -22.57
C LYS A 7 4.23 8.69 -22.84
N LEU A 8 3.87 8.44 -24.10
CA LEU A 8 3.12 7.24 -24.46
C LEU A 8 3.93 5.96 -24.22
N ILE A 9 5.18 5.92 -24.68
CA ILE A 9 6.08 4.77 -24.48
C ILE A 9 6.28 4.53 -22.98
N PHE A 10 6.56 5.58 -22.20
CA PHE A 10 6.69 5.46 -20.76
C PHE A 10 5.41 4.90 -20.12
N ALA A 11 4.25 5.45 -20.44
CA ALA A 11 2.98 4.98 -19.89
C ALA A 11 2.70 3.51 -20.24
N ILE A 12 3.03 3.06 -21.46
CA ILE A 12 2.90 1.66 -21.86
C ILE A 12 3.82 0.76 -21.04
N LEU A 13 5.12 1.09 -20.96
CA LEU A 13 6.09 0.30 -20.19
C LEU A 13 5.72 0.23 -18.72
N PHE A 14 5.32 1.36 -18.14
CA PHE A 14 4.89 1.46 -16.75
C PHE A 14 3.60 0.68 -16.48
N SER A 15 2.64 0.70 -17.41
CA SER A 15 1.42 -0.12 -17.30
C SER A 15 1.74 -1.60 -17.36
N ILE A 16 2.66 -2.03 -18.23
CA ILE A 16 3.11 -3.43 -18.31
C ILE A 16 3.77 -3.85 -16.99
N TYR A 17 4.64 -3.00 -16.43
CA TYR A 17 5.28 -3.25 -15.14
C TYR A 17 4.24 -3.38 -14.02
N PHE A 18 3.26 -2.47 -13.97
CA PHE A 18 2.18 -2.55 -12.99
C PHE A 18 1.35 -3.83 -13.13
N LEU A 19 0.97 -4.21 -14.36
CA LEU A 19 0.22 -5.44 -14.61
C LEU A 19 1.02 -6.69 -14.23
N TRP A 20 2.35 -6.65 -14.37
CA TRP A 20 3.22 -7.72 -13.90
C TRP A 20 3.22 -7.84 -12.37
N ILE A 21 3.29 -6.72 -11.63
CA ILE A 21 3.13 -6.71 -10.17
C ILE A 21 1.73 -7.22 -9.79
N ALA A 22 0.68 -6.70 -10.42
CA ALA A 22 -0.70 -7.02 -10.09
C ALA A 22 -1.08 -8.48 -10.39
N ARG A 23 -0.35 -9.14 -11.29
CA ARG A 23 -0.55 -10.56 -11.61
C ARG A 23 -0.16 -11.46 -10.43
N ASP A 24 0.89 -11.13 -9.70
CA ASP A 24 1.36 -11.89 -8.55
C ASP A 24 1.94 -10.94 -7.49
N PRO A 25 1.08 -10.26 -6.71
CA PRO A 25 1.51 -9.28 -5.72
C PRO A 25 2.39 -9.88 -4.60
N MET A 26 2.36 -11.20 -4.41
CA MET A 26 3.13 -11.89 -3.37
C MET A 26 4.64 -11.91 -3.65
N LEU A 27 5.07 -11.72 -4.90
CA LEU A 27 6.49 -11.62 -5.27
C LEU A 27 7.14 -10.32 -4.80
N GLY A 28 6.34 -9.37 -4.32
CA GLY A 28 6.76 -8.05 -3.92
C GLY A 28 7.16 -7.17 -5.11
N SER A 29 7.40 -5.90 -4.81
CA SER A 29 7.74 -4.89 -5.80
C SER A 29 8.79 -3.92 -5.27
N PHE A 30 9.43 -3.17 -6.17
CA PHE A 30 10.34 -2.10 -5.75
C PHE A 30 9.62 -1.03 -4.91
N LEU A 31 8.34 -0.78 -5.20
CA LEU A 31 7.55 0.20 -4.47
C LEU A 31 7.25 -0.22 -3.03
N ASP A 32 7.34 -1.51 -2.70
CA ASP A 32 7.16 -1.99 -1.32
C ASP A 32 8.22 -1.39 -0.38
N LEU A 33 9.44 -1.14 -0.89
CA LEU A 33 10.51 -0.48 -0.14
C LEU A 33 10.20 1.00 0.16
N VAL A 34 9.34 1.62 -0.64
CA VAL A 34 8.88 3.01 -0.46
C VAL A 34 7.64 3.02 0.43
N ASP A 35 6.73 2.07 0.24
CA ASP A 35 5.50 1.93 1.01
C ASP A 35 5.78 1.63 2.48
N LEU A 36 6.78 0.81 2.78
CA LEU A 36 7.12 0.41 4.15
C LEU A 36 7.38 1.60 5.12
N PRO A 37 8.29 2.54 4.83
CA PRO A 37 8.48 3.68 5.72
C PRO A 37 7.25 4.61 5.78
N ILE A 38 6.43 4.67 4.72
CA ILE A 38 5.16 5.41 4.74
C ILE A 38 4.19 4.72 5.69
N HIS A 39 4.08 3.39 5.63
CA HIS A 39 3.28 2.59 6.54
C HIS A 39 3.65 2.86 8.00
N GLU A 40 4.92 2.75 8.35
CA GLU A 40 5.39 3.00 9.71
C GLU A 40 5.09 4.44 10.18
N THR A 41 5.22 5.40 9.28
CA THR A 41 4.86 6.80 9.54
C THR A 41 3.35 6.96 9.78
N GLY A 42 2.53 6.17 9.09
CA GLY A 42 1.08 6.14 9.26
C GLY A 42 0.67 5.82 10.69
N HIS A 43 1.35 4.88 11.35
CA HIS A 43 1.07 4.59 12.76
C HIS A 43 1.25 5.82 13.64
N LEU A 44 2.32 6.59 13.43
CA LEU A 44 2.60 7.81 14.19
C LEU A 44 1.59 8.92 13.92
N ILE A 45 1.21 9.12 12.65
CA ILE A 45 0.24 10.14 12.24
C ILE A 45 -1.14 9.86 12.84
N PHE A 46 -1.55 8.59 12.89
CA PHE A 46 -2.88 8.22 13.35
C PHE A 46 -2.96 7.88 14.84
N HIS A 47 -1.82 7.74 15.53
CA HIS A 47 -1.76 7.47 16.96
C HIS A 47 -2.64 8.40 17.83
N PRO A 48 -2.72 9.73 17.57
CA PRO A 48 -3.58 10.63 18.34
C PRO A 48 -5.08 10.30 18.29
N PHE A 49 -5.53 9.48 17.33
CA PHE A 49 -6.92 9.07 17.18
C PHE A 49 -7.26 7.77 17.94
N GLY A 50 -6.34 7.27 18.77
CA GLY A 50 -6.53 6.07 19.59
C GLY A 50 -5.86 4.83 18.99
N GLU A 51 -5.75 3.77 19.79
CA GLU A 51 -4.95 2.58 19.47
C GLU A 51 -5.39 1.90 18.15
N PHE A 52 -6.69 1.65 17.99
CA PHE A 52 -7.23 1.01 16.79
C PHE A 52 -6.88 1.79 15.51
N LEU A 53 -7.07 3.12 15.53
CA LEU A 53 -6.75 3.97 14.39
C LEU A 53 -5.24 4.17 14.23
N GLY A 54 -4.46 4.17 15.31
CA GLY A 54 -3.00 4.16 15.24
C GLY A 54 -2.49 2.92 14.51
N ILE A 55 -3.02 1.74 14.82
CA ILE A 55 -2.62 0.49 14.16
C ILE A 55 -3.14 0.44 12.71
N ALA A 56 -4.42 0.78 12.48
CA ALA A 56 -4.94 0.90 11.10
C ALA A 56 -4.22 1.98 10.28
N GLY A 57 -3.64 2.97 10.96
CA GLY A 57 -2.97 4.13 10.41
C GLY A 57 -1.87 3.81 9.43
N GLY A 58 -1.14 2.71 9.63
CA GLY A 58 -0.09 2.32 8.71
C GLY A 58 -0.63 1.99 7.31
N SER A 59 -1.56 1.05 7.24
CA SER A 59 -2.23 0.69 5.98
C SER A 59 -3.02 1.85 5.38
N LEU A 60 -3.69 2.67 6.22
CA LEU A 60 -4.44 3.83 5.76
C LEU A 60 -3.53 4.88 5.12
N PHE A 61 -2.45 5.27 5.80
CA PHE A 61 -1.56 6.33 5.30
C PHE A 61 -0.79 5.90 4.06
N GLN A 62 -0.40 4.63 3.98
CA GLN A 62 0.21 4.04 2.78
C GLN A 62 -0.64 4.26 1.52
N VAL A 63 -1.97 4.20 1.63
CA VAL A 63 -2.88 4.45 0.49
C VAL A 63 -3.24 5.94 0.35
N ILE A 64 -3.46 6.64 1.46
CA ILE A 64 -3.87 8.06 1.45
C ILE A 64 -2.78 8.95 0.85
N LEU A 65 -1.52 8.74 1.19
CA LEU A 65 -0.42 9.60 0.74
C LEU A 65 -0.30 9.65 -0.80
N PRO A 66 -0.19 8.54 -1.54
CA PRO A 66 -0.18 8.58 -2.99
C PRO A 66 -1.51 9.12 -3.56
N ALA A 67 -2.65 8.86 -2.92
CA ALA A 67 -3.93 9.42 -3.36
C ALA A 67 -3.98 10.96 -3.25
N VAL A 68 -3.34 11.55 -2.23
CA VAL A 68 -3.16 13.01 -2.10
C VAL A 68 -2.33 13.54 -3.28
N PHE A 69 -1.28 12.84 -3.71
CA PHE A 69 -0.52 13.24 -4.89
C PHE A 69 -1.33 13.15 -6.18
N VAL A 70 -2.19 12.13 -6.34
CA VAL A 70 -3.15 12.08 -7.46
C VAL A 70 -4.04 13.32 -7.44
N GLY A 71 -4.65 13.64 -6.30
CA GLY A 71 -5.50 14.83 -6.13
C GLY A 71 -4.77 16.12 -6.46
N TYR A 72 -3.52 16.27 -6.01
CA TYR A 72 -2.67 17.40 -6.36
C TYR A 72 -2.45 17.51 -7.88
N PHE A 73 -2.09 16.43 -8.57
CA PHE A 73 -1.88 16.48 -10.02
C PHE A 73 -3.17 16.75 -10.80
N VAL A 74 -4.32 16.23 -10.35
CA VAL A 74 -5.63 16.55 -10.93
C VAL A 74 -5.96 18.03 -10.76
N TRP A 75 -5.75 18.59 -9.56
CA TRP A 75 -5.98 20.00 -9.27
C TRP A 75 -5.09 20.93 -10.12
N ARG A 76 -3.89 20.46 -10.48
CA ARG A 76 -2.96 21.16 -11.37
C ARG A 76 -3.22 20.90 -12.87
N GLU A 77 -4.30 20.20 -13.21
CA GLU A 77 -4.66 19.77 -14.57
C GLU A 77 -3.57 18.93 -15.27
N GLN A 78 -2.72 18.26 -14.48
CA GLN A 78 -1.62 17.40 -14.94
C GLN A 78 -2.07 15.94 -15.02
N TYR A 79 -3.10 15.66 -15.82
CA TYR A 79 -3.77 14.35 -15.86
C TYR A 79 -2.85 13.17 -16.20
N TYR A 80 -1.82 13.38 -17.02
CA TYR A 80 -0.82 12.35 -17.29
C TYR A 80 -0.10 11.91 -16.02
N SER A 81 0.39 12.88 -15.23
CA SER A 81 1.08 12.61 -13.96
C SER A 81 0.12 11.98 -12.94
N ALA A 82 -1.11 12.48 -12.87
CA ALA A 82 -2.16 11.90 -12.03
C ALA A 82 -2.40 10.42 -12.35
N ALA A 83 -2.49 10.07 -13.64
CA ALA A 83 -2.68 8.69 -14.07
C ALA A 83 -1.49 7.79 -13.69
N ILE A 84 -0.24 8.27 -13.86
CA ILE A 84 0.95 7.52 -13.45
C ILE A 84 0.96 7.27 -11.93
N VAL A 85 0.67 8.29 -11.12
CA VAL A 85 0.65 8.15 -9.65
C VAL A 85 -0.53 7.33 -9.17
N LEU A 86 -1.65 7.28 -9.90
CA LEU A 86 -2.79 6.44 -9.57
C LEU A 86 -2.43 4.95 -9.54
N PHE A 87 -1.47 4.50 -10.35
CA PHE A 87 -0.95 3.13 -10.24
C PHE A 87 -0.23 2.88 -8.92
N TRP A 88 0.44 3.88 -8.35
CA TRP A 88 1.04 3.73 -7.02
C TRP A 88 -0.05 3.50 -5.97
N VAL A 89 -1.16 4.24 -6.02
CA VAL A 89 -2.34 3.95 -5.17
C VAL A 89 -2.81 2.50 -5.33
N GLY A 90 -2.91 2.03 -6.58
CA GLY A 90 -3.29 0.65 -6.87
C GLY A 90 -2.30 -0.38 -6.30
N GLN A 91 -0.99 -0.14 -6.42
CA GLN A 91 0.03 -1.03 -5.89
C GLN A 91 0.02 -1.01 -4.35
N SER A 92 -0.13 0.15 -3.70
CA SER A 92 -0.26 0.23 -2.26
C SER A 92 -1.49 -0.55 -1.74
N ILE A 93 -2.61 -0.51 -2.45
CA ILE A 93 -3.79 -1.33 -2.13
C ILE A 93 -3.48 -2.83 -2.25
N LEU A 94 -2.76 -3.25 -3.31
CA LEU A 94 -2.36 -4.65 -3.48
C LEU A 94 -1.39 -5.10 -2.39
N ASN A 95 -0.43 -4.25 -2.01
CA ASN A 95 0.51 -4.53 -0.93
C ASN A 95 -0.19 -4.67 0.42
N VAL A 96 -1.11 -3.74 0.74
CA VAL A 96 -1.96 -3.85 1.94
C VAL A 96 -2.84 -5.11 1.90
N TRP A 97 -3.35 -5.50 0.73
CA TRP A 97 -4.11 -6.75 0.59
C TRP A 97 -3.25 -7.98 0.91
N VAL A 98 -2.01 -8.06 0.40
CA VAL A 98 -1.08 -9.16 0.75
C VAL A 98 -0.85 -9.20 2.26
N TYR A 99 -0.59 -8.06 2.88
CA TYR A 99 -0.37 -7.97 4.33
C TYR A 99 -1.62 -8.36 5.13
N ALA A 100 -2.80 -7.94 4.70
CA ALA A 100 -4.07 -8.31 5.33
C ALA A 100 -4.39 -9.80 5.18
N ALA A 101 -4.09 -10.39 4.02
CA ALA A 101 -4.29 -11.81 3.76
C ALA A 101 -3.41 -12.71 4.64
N ASP A 102 -2.25 -12.21 5.09
CA ASP A 102 -1.34 -12.91 5.99
C ASP A 102 -1.80 -12.87 7.46
N ALA A 103 -2.87 -12.15 7.80
CA ALA A 103 -3.27 -11.91 9.20
C ALA A 103 -3.54 -13.17 10.04
N VAL A 104 -3.89 -14.30 9.43
CA VAL A 104 -4.14 -15.57 10.15
C VAL A 104 -2.84 -16.34 10.38
N VAL A 105 -2.02 -16.52 9.34
CA VAL A 105 -0.81 -17.35 9.39
C VAL A 105 0.43 -16.58 9.84
N MET A 106 0.44 -15.27 9.63
CA MET A 106 1.43 -14.30 10.06
C MET A 106 2.87 -14.71 9.69
N GLN A 107 3.09 -15.04 8.42
CA GLN A 107 4.37 -15.53 7.88
C GLN A 107 5.19 -14.46 7.16
N LEU A 108 4.66 -13.25 6.95
CA LEU A 108 5.44 -12.14 6.40
C LEU A 108 6.48 -11.67 7.42
N VAL A 109 7.72 -11.50 6.97
CA VAL A 109 8.80 -10.91 7.79
C VAL A 109 8.53 -9.42 7.92
N LEU A 110 8.44 -8.94 9.15
CA LEU A 110 8.09 -7.55 9.46
C LEU A 110 9.35 -6.71 9.70
N THR A 111 9.18 -5.41 9.99
CA THR A 111 10.29 -4.46 10.23
C THR A 111 11.17 -4.86 11.41
N SER A 112 10.67 -5.69 12.32
CA SER A 112 11.42 -6.28 13.42
C SER A 112 12.46 -7.34 12.99
N GLY A 113 12.36 -7.86 11.76
CA GLY A 113 13.16 -8.99 11.26
C GLY A 113 12.57 -10.37 11.60
N PHE A 114 11.42 -10.42 12.28
CA PHE A 114 10.68 -11.64 12.60
C PHE A 114 9.30 -11.60 11.95
N THR A 115 8.69 -12.77 11.76
CA THR A 115 7.29 -12.89 11.37
C THR A 115 6.36 -12.66 12.56
N GLY A 116 5.07 -12.43 12.31
CA GLY A 116 4.10 -12.34 13.40
C GLY A 116 3.96 -13.66 14.17
N SER A 117 4.13 -14.80 13.49
CA SER A 117 4.15 -16.12 14.13
C SER A 117 5.37 -16.37 15.02
N GLU A 118 6.46 -15.64 14.80
CA GLU A 118 7.69 -15.66 15.62
C GLU A 118 7.66 -14.63 16.77
N GLY A 119 6.54 -13.89 16.92
CA GLY A 119 6.32 -12.97 18.03
C GLY A 119 6.42 -11.49 17.67
N SER A 120 6.57 -11.13 16.39
CA SER A 120 6.41 -9.73 15.97
C SER A 120 4.94 -9.30 16.04
N PHE A 121 4.69 -8.01 16.30
CA PHE A 121 3.33 -7.46 16.25
C PHE A 121 2.82 -7.40 14.81
N HIS A 122 1.60 -7.87 14.55
CA HIS A 122 1.01 -7.91 13.21
C HIS A 122 -0.31 -7.12 13.19
N ASP A 123 -0.35 -6.03 12.44
CA ASP A 123 -1.45 -5.05 12.51
C ASP A 123 -2.79 -5.65 12.10
N TRP A 124 -2.83 -6.33 10.96
CA TRP A 124 -4.08 -6.91 10.47
C TRP A 124 -4.60 -8.06 11.33
N ASN A 125 -3.71 -8.82 11.99
CA ASN A 125 -4.13 -9.79 12.99
C ASN A 125 -4.85 -9.09 14.15
N TYR A 126 -4.27 -8.01 14.69
CA TYR A 126 -4.88 -7.21 15.74
C TYR A 126 -6.23 -6.61 15.29
N LEU A 127 -6.27 -5.98 14.13
CA LEU A 127 -7.48 -5.29 13.62
C LEU A 127 -8.63 -6.26 13.39
N LEU A 128 -8.36 -7.41 12.77
CA LEU A 128 -9.37 -8.44 12.51
C LEU A 128 -9.79 -9.16 13.80
N THR A 129 -8.88 -9.35 14.75
CA THR A 129 -9.23 -9.91 16.07
C THR A 129 -10.13 -8.96 16.84
N THR A 130 -9.77 -7.68 16.89
CA THR A 130 -10.50 -6.64 17.64
C THR A 130 -11.91 -6.43 17.09
N THR A 131 -12.10 -6.58 15.78
CA THR A 131 -13.40 -6.48 15.12
C THR A 131 -14.18 -7.81 15.11
N GLY A 132 -13.61 -8.90 15.63
CA GLY A 132 -14.23 -10.23 15.62
C GLY A 132 -14.30 -10.89 14.25
N LEU A 133 -13.61 -10.35 13.24
CA LEU A 133 -13.62 -10.85 11.86
C LEU A 133 -12.61 -11.98 11.63
N LEU A 134 -11.56 -12.09 12.45
CA LEU A 134 -10.53 -13.12 12.25
C LEU A 134 -11.06 -14.55 12.42
N GLY A 135 -12.04 -14.75 13.31
CA GLY A 135 -12.68 -16.06 13.52
C GLY A 135 -13.80 -16.38 12.54
N SER A 136 -14.08 -15.50 11.57
CA SER A 136 -15.14 -15.66 10.56
C SER A 136 -14.65 -16.22 9.23
N THR A 137 -13.35 -16.49 9.13
CA THR A 137 -12.65 -17.05 7.96
C THR A 137 -12.30 -18.51 8.19
#